data_AF-A0AAV5S3Z5-F1
#
_entry.id   AF-A0AAV5S3Z5-F1
#
_cell.length_a   1.000
_cell.length_b   1.000
_cell.length_c   1.000
_cell.angle_alpha   90.00
_cell.angle_beta   90.00
_cell.angle_gamma   90.00
#
_symmetry.space_group_name_H-M   'P 1'
#
loop_
_entity.id
_entity.type
_entity.pdbx_description
1 polymer ?
#
loop_
_entity_poly.entity_id
_entity_poly.type
_entity_poly.pdbx_seq_one_letter_code
_entity_poly.pdbx_strand_id
1 'polypeptide(L)'
;MYMIRGASAARGLRSVLAGRTVQRSLASAPAHTNTQPKLSASELQGYKDYYKSLQDTVGSLPEEVASASVPLAALHSRLQLPESFTKSMLSRCLTCRSAQLPPLALAPGEAASGGSGSLSSLRAFPSTVQTNKLLDNHGLNILGKNVLAFHATNFLLHKYPRLPTVVLNAAIDSYIGQDTLALVGRSWGIEREETPVIERYLRSEPLGVTLGKLRYFNNSLERLDGIERISRANFSESSALALAVRSVVGVLYAIDPKLAHDFISKHITSRKLDVAKMFAFEQPTRELARLCLREGLQSPVSKLTAESGRLSKAPVFIVGVFSGEEQLGEGFGASLKEAKARAATDALLKWYCYQPALKQGQKPLIDHGTVIV
;
A
#
# COMPACT_ATOMS: atom_id res chain seq x y z
N MET A 1 -21.70 -52.72 14.02
CA MET A 1 -23.03 -53.20 13.60
C MET A 1 -23.63 -52.13 12.69
N TYR A 2 -23.88 -52.28 11.40
CA TYR A 2 -23.92 -53.43 10.50
C TYR A 2 -23.28 -53.03 9.16
N MET A 3 -22.33 -53.84 8.70
CA MET A 3 -21.95 -53.95 7.29
C MET A 3 -22.98 -54.86 6.60
N ILE A 4 -23.34 -54.58 5.34
CA ILE A 4 -23.78 -55.64 4.42
C ILE A 4 -23.08 -55.47 3.08
N ARG A 5 -22.22 -56.45 2.79
CA ARG A 5 -21.63 -56.81 1.49
C ARG A 5 -22.67 -57.56 0.66
N GLY A 6 -22.56 -57.52 -0.66
CA GLY A 6 -23.23 -58.47 -1.56
C GLY A 6 -22.72 -58.36 -2.99
N ALA A 7 -21.81 -59.24 -3.36
CA ALA A 7 -21.29 -59.44 -4.71
C ALA A 7 -22.12 -60.49 -5.48
N SER A 8 -21.95 -60.53 -6.83
CA SER A 8 -22.07 -61.69 -7.76
C SER A 8 -22.77 -61.25 -9.06
N ALA A 9 -22.08 -61.05 -10.19
CA ALA A 9 -21.52 -62.01 -11.15
C ALA A 9 -22.53 -62.60 -12.19
N ALA A 10 -22.39 -62.07 -13.41
CA ALA A 10 -22.25 -62.77 -14.70
C ALA A 10 -23.42 -63.49 -15.43
N ARG A 11 -23.30 -63.36 -16.77
CA ARG A 11 -23.97 -64.06 -17.90
C ARG A 11 -25.36 -63.53 -18.24
N GLY A 12 -25.70 -63.15 -19.47
CA GLY A 12 -25.04 -63.25 -20.77
C GLY A 12 -26.12 -63.54 -21.80
N LEU A 13 -26.20 -62.78 -22.89
CA LEU A 13 -26.87 -63.18 -24.13
C LEU A 13 -26.46 -62.23 -25.25
N ARG A 14 -25.70 -62.79 -26.20
CA ARG A 14 -25.36 -62.17 -27.49
C ARG A 14 -26.63 -62.14 -28.35
N SER A 15 -26.90 -61.00 -28.99
CA SER A 15 -27.66 -60.99 -30.25
C SER A 15 -26.82 -60.26 -31.29
N VAL A 16 -26.61 -60.97 -32.40
CA VAL A 16 -25.87 -60.54 -33.58
C VAL A 16 -26.89 -59.86 -34.49
N LEU A 17 -26.70 -58.58 -34.78
CA LEU A 17 -27.33 -57.92 -35.92
C LEU A 17 -26.27 -57.12 -36.66
N ALA A 18 -25.90 -57.66 -37.83
CA ALA A 18 -25.05 -57.02 -38.82
C ALA A 18 -25.79 -55.81 -39.41
N GLY A 19 -25.31 -54.60 -39.11
CA GLY A 19 -25.76 -53.35 -39.69
C GLY A 19 -24.63 -52.66 -40.43
N ARG A 20 -24.79 -52.51 -41.75
CA ARG A 20 -23.88 -51.85 -42.70
C ARG A 20 -23.28 -50.55 -42.15
N THR A 21 -21.96 -50.46 -42.12
CA THR A 21 -21.21 -49.21 -41.96
C THR A 21 -21.38 -48.34 -43.20
N VAL A 22 -22.28 -47.35 -43.12
CA VAL A 22 -22.27 -46.21 -44.05
C VAL A 22 -21.24 -45.21 -43.52
N GLN A 23 -20.07 -45.15 -44.16
CA GLN A 23 -19.14 -44.03 -43.96
C GLN A 23 -19.83 -42.75 -44.46
N ARG A 24 -20.42 -41.97 -43.54
CA ARG A 24 -20.72 -40.56 -43.79
C ARG A 24 -19.40 -39.81 -43.72
N SER A 25 -18.90 -39.37 -44.88
CA SER A 25 -17.88 -38.34 -44.96
C SER A 25 -18.33 -37.12 -44.16
N LEU A 26 -17.57 -36.76 -43.13
CA LEU A 26 -17.69 -35.44 -42.51
C LEU A 26 -17.23 -34.43 -43.56
N ALA A 27 -18.19 -33.80 -44.23
CA ALA A 27 -17.93 -32.62 -45.04
C ALA A 27 -17.25 -31.58 -44.13
N SER A 28 -16.05 -31.16 -44.52
CA SER A 28 -15.38 -30.01 -43.90
C SER A 28 -16.32 -28.80 -44.00
N ALA A 29 -16.73 -28.29 -42.85
CA ALA A 29 -17.37 -26.98 -42.80
C ALA A 29 -16.42 -25.96 -43.45
N PRO A 30 -16.91 -25.08 -44.34
CA PRO A 30 -16.08 -24.05 -44.92
C PRO A 30 -15.56 -23.16 -43.80
N ALA A 31 -14.25 -22.91 -43.79
CA ALA A 31 -13.65 -21.92 -42.93
C ALA A 31 -14.39 -20.59 -43.17
N HIS A 32 -15.18 -20.14 -42.20
CA HIS A 32 -15.65 -18.76 -42.17
C HIS A 32 -14.39 -17.90 -42.11
N THR A 33 -13.97 -17.39 -43.27
CA THR A 33 -13.04 -16.28 -43.35
C THR A 33 -13.75 -15.11 -42.69
N ASN A 34 -13.43 -14.91 -41.41
CA ASN A 34 -13.88 -13.75 -40.67
C ASN A 34 -13.18 -12.55 -41.31
N THR A 35 -13.78 -11.98 -42.36
CA THR A 35 -13.35 -10.73 -42.99
C THR A 35 -13.67 -9.62 -42.00
N GLN A 36 -12.88 -9.55 -40.93
CA GLN A 36 -12.81 -8.33 -40.13
C GLN A 36 -12.41 -7.20 -41.07
N PRO A 37 -13.07 -6.03 -40.99
CA PRO A 37 -12.70 -4.89 -41.82
C PRO A 37 -11.24 -4.55 -41.52
N LYS A 38 -10.36 -4.78 -42.51
CA LYS A 38 -8.96 -4.36 -42.41
C LYS A 38 -8.97 -2.84 -42.39
N LEU A 39 -8.50 -2.25 -41.28
CA LEU A 39 -8.23 -0.80 -41.17
C LEU A 39 -7.47 -0.33 -42.42
N SER A 40 -7.79 0.88 -42.89
CA SER A 40 -7.08 1.45 -44.02
C SER A 40 -5.59 1.54 -43.67
N ALA A 41 -4.70 1.22 -44.62
CA ALA A 41 -3.26 1.20 -44.36
C ALA A 41 -2.73 2.56 -43.84
N SER A 42 -3.42 3.65 -44.19
CA SER A 42 -3.18 5.02 -43.72
C SER A 42 -3.46 5.22 -42.23
N GLU A 43 -4.56 4.69 -41.69
CA GLU A 43 -4.92 4.86 -40.27
C GLU A 43 -3.96 4.11 -39.35
N LEU A 44 -3.53 2.92 -39.77
CA LEU A 44 -2.54 2.13 -39.05
C LEU A 44 -1.19 2.87 -38.98
N GLN A 45 -0.78 3.49 -40.08
CA GLN A 45 0.44 4.30 -40.11
C GLN A 45 0.33 5.52 -39.19
N GLY A 46 -0.81 6.24 -39.22
CA GLY A 46 -1.07 7.35 -38.30
C GLY A 46 -0.99 6.94 -36.83
N TYR A 47 -1.56 5.79 -36.46
CA TYR A 47 -1.44 5.25 -35.11
C TYR A 47 0.01 4.89 -34.73
N LYS A 48 0.78 4.29 -35.65
CA LYS A 48 2.20 3.98 -35.41
C LYS A 48 3.02 5.23 -35.15
N ASP A 49 2.78 6.29 -35.91
CA ASP A 49 3.51 7.54 -35.77
C ASP A 49 3.11 8.26 -34.46
N TYR A 50 1.83 8.24 -34.10
CA TYR A 50 1.37 8.67 -32.78
C TYR A 50 2.04 7.88 -31.65
N TYR A 51 2.05 6.55 -31.72
CA TYR A 51 2.65 5.68 -30.69
C TYR A 51 4.15 5.96 -30.51
N LYS A 52 4.90 6.15 -31.61
CA LYS A 52 6.31 6.54 -31.57
C LYS A 52 6.49 7.90 -30.90
N SER A 53 5.69 8.90 -31.28
CA SER A 53 5.78 10.22 -30.66
C SER A 53 5.47 10.19 -29.16
N LEU A 54 4.52 9.34 -28.73
CA LEU A 54 4.23 9.11 -27.32
C LEU A 54 5.41 8.41 -26.61
N GLN A 55 6.03 7.42 -27.25
CA GLN A 55 7.21 6.75 -26.70
C GLN A 55 8.40 7.71 -26.55
N ASP A 56 8.64 8.56 -27.54
CA ASP A 56 9.72 9.56 -27.52
C ASP A 56 9.49 10.62 -26.44
N THR A 57 8.25 11.11 -26.31
CA THR A 57 7.89 12.09 -25.26
C THR A 57 7.96 11.50 -23.85
N VAL A 58 7.57 10.25 -23.64
CA VAL A 58 7.74 9.55 -22.35
C VAL A 58 9.23 9.27 -22.07
N GLY A 59 10.02 8.99 -23.11
CA GLY A 59 11.45 8.69 -22.99
C GLY A 59 12.36 9.90 -22.77
N SER A 60 11.95 11.08 -23.23
CA SER A 60 12.71 12.34 -23.15
C SER A 60 12.14 13.38 -22.18
N LEU A 61 10.83 13.34 -21.88
CA LEU A 61 10.09 14.29 -21.03
C LEU A 61 10.40 15.78 -21.33
N PRO A 62 10.09 16.27 -22.54
CA PRO A 62 10.36 17.65 -22.91
C PRO A 62 9.52 18.62 -22.05
N GLU A 63 10.15 19.69 -21.56
CA GLU A 63 9.51 20.68 -20.67
C GLU A 63 8.38 21.44 -21.38
N GLU A 64 8.48 21.65 -22.70
CA GLU A 64 7.44 22.30 -23.51
C GLU A 64 6.10 21.54 -23.43
N VAL A 65 6.14 20.20 -23.56
CA VAL A 65 4.93 19.36 -23.51
C VAL A 65 4.42 19.23 -22.07
N ALA A 66 5.33 19.15 -21.09
CA ALA A 66 4.96 19.07 -19.68
C ALA A 66 4.31 20.38 -19.19
N SER A 67 4.83 21.52 -19.63
CA SER A 67 4.32 22.84 -19.26
C SER A 67 2.95 23.15 -19.85
N ALA A 68 2.69 22.68 -21.06
CA ALA A 68 1.37 22.73 -21.71
C ALA A 68 0.32 21.83 -21.05
N SER A 69 0.73 20.86 -20.23
CA SER A 69 -0.23 19.93 -19.60
C SER A 69 -0.99 20.58 -18.44
N VAL A 70 -2.31 20.59 -18.57
CA VAL A 70 -3.25 21.03 -17.53
C VAL A 70 -3.16 20.18 -16.25
N PRO A 71 -3.15 18.82 -16.29
CA PRO A 71 -3.09 18.03 -15.07
C PRO A 71 -1.82 18.26 -14.23
N LEU A 72 -0.64 18.44 -14.85
CA LEU A 72 0.58 18.74 -14.09
C LEU A 72 0.54 20.14 -13.50
N ALA A 73 0.03 21.13 -14.23
CA ALA A 73 -0.11 22.50 -13.71
C ALA A 73 -1.08 22.56 -12.51
N ALA A 74 -2.19 21.82 -12.57
CA ALA A 74 -3.15 21.71 -11.48
C ALA A 74 -2.54 21.01 -10.25
N LEU A 75 -1.76 19.94 -10.45
CA LEU A 75 -1.08 19.22 -9.36
C LEU A 75 -0.01 20.12 -8.72
N HIS A 76 0.84 20.75 -9.53
CA HIS A 76 1.92 21.63 -9.06
C HIS A 76 1.40 22.78 -8.20
N SER A 77 0.34 23.45 -8.65
CA SER A 77 -0.33 24.53 -7.90
C SER A 77 -1.02 24.03 -6.63
N ARG A 78 -1.71 22.88 -6.68
CA ARG A 78 -2.40 22.28 -5.52
C ARG A 78 -1.44 21.93 -4.38
N LEU A 79 -0.27 21.41 -4.72
CA LEU A 79 0.77 21.04 -3.76
C LEU A 79 1.66 22.22 -3.35
N GLN A 80 1.45 23.41 -3.91
CA GLN A 80 2.26 24.61 -3.65
C GLN A 80 3.76 24.34 -3.83
N LEU A 81 4.12 23.60 -4.89
CA LEU A 81 5.51 23.25 -5.18
C LEU A 81 6.31 24.51 -5.59
N PRO A 82 7.62 24.57 -5.28
CA PRO A 82 8.45 25.69 -5.69
C PRO A 82 8.62 25.75 -7.21
N GLU A 83 8.91 26.93 -7.75
CA GLU A 83 9.15 27.12 -9.19
C GLU A 83 10.38 26.36 -9.69
N SER A 84 11.35 26.09 -8.83
CA SER A 84 12.50 25.22 -9.12
C SER A 84 12.11 23.77 -9.40
N PHE A 85 10.91 23.35 -8.97
CA PHE A 85 10.35 22.06 -9.31
C PHE A 85 9.69 22.13 -10.69
N THR A 86 10.45 21.74 -11.72
CA THR A 86 9.96 21.74 -13.12
C THR A 86 8.84 20.72 -13.33
N LYS A 87 7.98 20.96 -14.34
CA LYS A 87 6.85 20.08 -14.62
C LYS A 87 7.31 18.78 -15.29
N SER A 88 8.43 18.79 -16.02
CA SER A 88 9.08 17.55 -16.49
C SER A 88 9.49 16.64 -15.33
N MET A 89 10.05 17.19 -14.24
CA MET A 89 10.40 16.43 -13.04
C MET A 89 9.16 15.87 -12.35
N LEU A 90 8.04 16.61 -12.36
CA LEU A 90 6.77 16.12 -11.85
C LEU A 90 6.25 14.94 -12.67
N SER A 91 6.27 15.06 -14.00
CA SER A 91 5.94 13.97 -14.92
C SER A 91 6.83 12.74 -14.71
N ARG A 92 8.14 12.96 -14.44
CA ARG A 92 9.07 11.88 -14.08
C ARG A 92 8.64 11.17 -12.81
N CYS A 93 8.25 11.88 -11.76
CA CYS A 93 7.75 11.28 -10.51
C CYS A 93 6.54 10.36 -10.74
N LEU A 94 5.66 10.72 -11.68
CA LEU A 94 4.50 9.93 -12.09
C LEU A 94 4.84 8.75 -13.02
N THR A 95 6.10 8.57 -13.40
CA THR A 95 6.54 7.53 -14.33
C THR A 95 7.18 6.38 -13.57
N CYS A 96 6.40 5.34 -13.29
CA CYS A 96 6.91 4.11 -12.71
C CYS A 96 7.72 3.31 -13.74
N ARG A 97 8.69 2.53 -13.25
CA ARG A 97 9.55 1.70 -14.10
C ARG A 97 8.73 0.66 -14.87
N SER A 98 8.62 0.85 -16.18
CA SER A 98 7.93 -0.08 -17.11
C SER A 98 8.81 -0.49 -18.31
N ALA A 99 10.14 -0.54 -18.10
CA ALA A 99 11.13 -0.72 -19.17
C ALA A 99 11.02 -2.04 -19.96
N GLN A 100 10.33 -3.06 -19.45
CA GLN A 100 10.06 -4.30 -20.16
C GLN A 100 8.61 -4.67 -19.95
N LEU A 101 7.84 -4.68 -21.05
CA LEU A 101 6.50 -5.26 -21.05
C LEU A 101 6.63 -6.72 -20.61
N PRO A 102 5.89 -7.17 -19.58
CA PRO A 102 5.78 -8.59 -19.29
C PRO A 102 5.29 -9.29 -20.58
N PRO A 103 5.75 -10.52 -20.87
CA PRO A 103 5.27 -11.24 -22.03
C PRO A 103 3.73 -11.27 -22.00
N LEU A 104 3.11 -10.80 -23.09
CA LEU A 104 1.68 -10.92 -23.33
C LEU A 104 1.37 -12.41 -23.32
N ALA A 105 0.67 -12.89 -22.30
CA ALA A 105 0.29 -14.29 -22.20
C ALA A 105 -0.90 -14.60 -23.11
N LEU A 106 -0.82 -14.19 -24.39
CA LEU A 106 -1.77 -14.56 -25.44
C LEU A 106 -1.34 -15.84 -26.17
N ALA A 107 -0.14 -16.38 -25.91
CA ALA A 107 0.32 -17.64 -26.47
C ALA A 107 -0.22 -18.83 -25.65
N PRO A 108 -1.06 -19.72 -26.21
CA PRO A 108 -1.60 -20.90 -25.53
C PRO A 108 -0.56 -22.03 -25.37
N GLY A 109 0.70 -21.73 -25.04
CA GLY A 109 1.75 -22.76 -25.04
C GLY A 109 3.04 -22.48 -24.26
N GLU A 110 3.36 -21.23 -23.91
CA GLU A 110 4.60 -20.96 -23.16
C GLU A 110 4.34 -20.97 -21.66
N ALA A 111 4.30 -22.19 -21.13
CA ALA A 111 4.52 -22.45 -19.73
C ALA A 111 5.89 -21.87 -19.33
N ALA A 112 5.88 -20.80 -18.53
CA ALA A 112 7.04 -20.47 -17.72
C ALA A 112 7.41 -21.74 -16.93
N SER A 113 8.62 -22.23 -17.16
CA SER A 113 9.15 -23.47 -16.57
C SER A 113 8.95 -23.48 -15.05
N GLY A 114 8.02 -24.30 -14.58
CA GLY A 114 7.79 -24.57 -13.17
C GLY A 114 6.37 -24.30 -12.70
N GLY A 115 5.49 -25.30 -12.86
CA GLY A 115 4.30 -25.47 -12.01
C GLY A 115 2.95 -25.22 -12.69
N SER A 116 2.15 -26.29 -12.75
CA SER A 116 0.68 -26.32 -12.90
C SER A 116 0.07 -25.41 -13.97
N GLY A 117 -0.29 -26.00 -15.11
CA GLY A 117 -1.12 -25.35 -16.13
C GLY A 117 -2.44 -24.89 -15.52
N SER A 118 -2.56 -23.58 -15.30
CA SER A 118 -3.76 -22.96 -14.75
C SER A 118 -3.84 -21.53 -15.27
N LEU A 119 -4.97 -21.21 -15.94
CA LEU A 119 -5.65 -19.91 -16.13
C LEU A 119 -4.85 -18.60 -15.91
N SER A 120 -3.58 -18.56 -16.29
CA SER A 120 -2.63 -17.49 -15.92
C SER A 120 -2.43 -16.47 -17.05
N SER A 121 -3.16 -16.64 -18.16
CA SER A 121 -3.04 -15.91 -19.41
C SER A 121 -3.82 -14.59 -19.49
N LEU A 122 -4.67 -14.27 -18.50
CA LEU A 122 -5.42 -13.01 -18.49
C LEU A 122 -4.55 -11.85 -17.99
N ARG A 123 -3.60 -11.39 -18.80
CA ARG A 123 -2.92 -10.09 -18.60
C ARG A 123 -3.07 -9.26 -19.86
N ALA A 124 -3.60 -8.06 -19.71
CA ALA A 124 -3.56 -7.06 -20.76
C ALA A 124 -2.97 -5.77 -20.16
N PHE A 125 -1.89 -5.28 -20.79
CA PHE A 125 -1.26 -4.00 -20.46
C PHE A 125 -1.35 -3.02 -21.65
N PRO A 126 -2.56 -2.64 -22.10
CA PRO A 126 -2.76 -1.82 -23.31
C PRO A 126 -2.55 -0.31 -23.08
N SER A 127 -2.47 0.11 -21.82
CA SER A 127 -2.41 1.51 -21.34
C SER A 127 -0.99 2.06 -21.25
N THR A 128 0.01 1.22 -21.04
CA THR A 128 1.39 1.67 -20.80
C THR A 128 2.26 1.63 -22.04
N VAL A 129 3.18 2.59 -22.13
CA VAL A 129 4.27 2.60 -23.10
C VAL A 129 5.59 2.27 -22.39
N GLN A 130 6.55 1.71 -23.14
CA GLN A 130 7.88 1.42 -22.61
C GLN A 130 8.59 2.72 -22.20
N THR A 131 9.04 2.77 -20.95
CA THR A 131 9.77 3.92 -20.41
C THR A 131 11.28 3.76 -20.59
N ASN A 132 11.97 4.89 -20.68
CA ASN A 132 13.43 4.93 -20.61
C ASN A 132 13.92 4.44 -19.23
N LYS A 133 14.96 3.59 -19.20
CA LYS A 133 15.53 3.03 -17.97
C LYS A 133 16.19 4.08 -17.06
N LEU A 134 16.66 5.19 -17.63
CA LEU A 134 17.35 6.25 -16.89
C LEU A 134 16.39 7.32 -16.34
N LEU A 135 15.20 7.44 -16.94
CA LEU A 135 14.25 8.51 -16.71
C LEU A 135 12.96 7.99 -16.05
N ASP A 136 13.11 7.15 -15.04
CA ASP A 136 12.02 6.64 -14.23
C ASP A 136 12.02 7.26 -12.81
N ASN A 137 10.97 6.95 -12.05
CA ASN A 137 10.82 7.40 -10.67
C ASN A 137 11.52 6.50 -9.64
N HIS A 138 12.16 5.40 -10.06
CA HIS A 138 12.69 4.36 -9.19
C HIS A 138 13.76 4.89 -8.21
N GLY A 139 14.76 5.61 -8.73
CA GLY A 139 15.81 6.21 -7.91
C GLY A 139 15.29 7.28 -6.94
N LEU A 140 14.39 8.15 -7.45
CA LEU A 140 13.74 9.20 -6.65
C LEU A 140 12.88 8.63 -5.52
N ASN A 141 12.19 7.52 -5.79
CA ASN A 141 11.40 6.81 -4.79
C ASN A 141 12.26 6.27 -3.64
N ILE A 142 13.44 5.70 -3.94
CA ILE A 142 14.34 5.17 -2.91
C ILE A 142 14.83 6.32 -2.00
N LEU A 143 15.24 7.44 -2.61
CA LEU A 143 15.63 8.65 -1.87
C LEU A 143 14.47 9.13 -0.98
N GLY A 144 13.27 9.30 -1.56
CA GLY A 144 12.10 9.74 -0.82
C GLY A 144 11.68 8.80 0.30
N LYS A 145 11.80 7.48 0.10
CA LYS A 145 11.55 6.48 1.16
C LYS A 145 12.49 6.69 2.34
N ASN A 146 13.78 6.89 2.08
CA ASN A 146 14.78 7.11 3.13
C ASN A 146 14.53 8.42 3.88
N VAL A 147 14.23 9.50 3.15
CA VAL A 147 13.91 10.82 3.71
C VAL A 147 12.65 10.74 4.59
N LEU A 148 11.58 10.11 4.10
CA LEU A 148 10.35 9.90 4.87
C LEU A 148 10.58 9.07 6.12
N ALA A 149 11.33 7.97 6.02
CA ALA A 149 11.67 7.13 7.16
C ALA A 149 12.46 7.91 8.21
N PHE A 150 13.47 8.68 7.79
CA PHE A 150 14.26 9.51 8.69
C PHE A 150 13.39 10.56 9.40
N HIS A 151 12.62 11.35 8.66
CA HIS A 151 11.81 12.43 9.25
C HIS A 151 10.66 11.91 10.12
N ALA A 152 9.97 10.84 9.71
CA ALA A 152 8.89 10.25 10.50
C ALA A 152 9.40 9.68 11.82
N THR A 153 10.52 8.95 11.78
CA THR A 153 11.19 8.42 12.98
C THR A 153 11.64 9.56 13.88
N ASN A 154 12.27 10.58 13.31
CA ASN A 154 12.77 11.73 14.05
C ASN A 154 11.61 12.48 14.75
N PHE A 155 10.51 12.73 14.03
CA PHE A 155 9.31 13.36 14.58
C PHE A 155 8.70 12.54 15.74
N LEU A 156 8.59 11.22 15.58
CA LEU A 156 8.02 10.35 16.61
C LEU A 156 8.90 10.27 17.86
N LEU A 157 10.23 10.19 17.72
CA LEU A 157 11.14 10.15 18.86
C LEU A 157 11.18 11.49 19.62
N HIS A 158 11.10 12.63 18.92
CA HIS A 158 11.00 13.93 19.57
C HIS A 158 9.68 14.08 20.33
N LYS A 159 8.59 13.53 19.80
CA LYS A 159 7.27 13.60 20.43
C LYS A 159 7.11 12.59 21.56
N TYR A 160 7.62 11.38 21.40
CA TYR A 160 7.50 10.24 22.33
C TYR A 160 8.88 9.55 22.52
N PRO A 161 9.76 10.11 23.36
CA PRO A 161 11.12 9.61 23.52
C PRO A 161 11.23 8.21 24.15
N ARG A 162 10.18 7.74 24.84
CA ARG A 162 10.14 6.45 25.55
C ARG A 162 9.38 5.37 24.78
N LEU A 163 8.99 5.62 23.53
CA LEU A 163 8.13 4.71 22.80
C LEU A 163 8.80 3.35 22.55
N PRO A 164 8.17 2.20 22.87
CA PRO A 164 8.74 0.90 22.58
C PRO A 164 8.98 0.71 21.08
N THR A 165 10.07 0.03 20.71
CA THR A 165 10.50 -0.11 19.31
C THR A 165 9.42 -0.70 18.40
N VAL A 166 8.67 -1.69 18.88
CA VAL A 166 7.58 -2.32 18.10
C VAL A 166 6.46 -1.32 17.82
N VAL A 167 6.08 -0.53 18.82
CA VAL A 167 5.04 0.49 18.69
C VAL A 167 5.54 1.64 17.82
N LEU A 168 6.81 2.03 17.96
CA LEU A 168 7.45 3.03 17.10
C LEU A 168 7.42 2.61 15.64
N ASN A 169 7.78 1.36 15.32
CA ASN A 169 7.76 0.85 13.94
C ASN A 169 6.33 0.85 13.38
N ALA A 170 5.35 0.39 14.16
CA ALA A 170 3.95 0.44 13.74
C ALA A 170 3.45 1.89 13.56
N ALA A 171 3.90 2.82 14.39
CA ALA A 171 3.59 4.24 14.26
C ALA A 171 4.21 4.82 12.99
N ILE A 172 5.47 4.49 12.70
CA ILE A 172 6.13 4.87 11.44
C ILE A 172 5.33 4.31 10.26
N ASP A 173 4.99 3.02 10.26
CA ASP A 173 4.23 2.38 9.17
C ASP A 173 2.84 2.96 8.97
N SER A 174 2.17 3.43 10.02
CA SER A 174 0.87 4.10 9.88
C SER A 174 0.99 5.54 9.37
N TYR A 175 2.17 6.18 9.49
CA TYR A 175 2.46 7.42 8.76
C TYR A 175 2.92 7.15 7.32
N ILE A 176 3.92 6.29 7.08
CA ILE A 176 4.61 6.19 5.78
C ILE A 176 4.36 4.87 5.04
N GLY A 177 3.42 4.04 5.53
CA GLY A 177 3.04 2.77 4.94
C GLY A 177 2.45 2.94 3.55
N GLN A 178 2.57 1.90 2.73
CA GLN A 178 2.19 1.94 1.31
C GLN A 178 0.75 2.41 1.11
N ASP A 179 -0.21 1.84 1.84
CA ASP A 179 -1.63 2.20 1.65
C ASP A 179 -1.92 3.62 2.10
N THR A 180 -1.24 4.08 3.16
CA THR A 180 -1.39 5.45 3.67
C THR A 180 -0.85 6.47 2.66
N LEU A 181 0.30 6.19 2.04
CA LEU A 181 0.86 7.02 0.98
C LEU A 181 0.02 6.95 -0.30
N ALA A 182 -0.60 5.81 -0.60
CA ALA A 182 -1.55 5.71 -1.71
C ALA A 182 -2.78 6.59 -1.48
N LEU A 183 -3.32 6.62 -0.25
CA LEU A 183 -4.42 7.53 0.11
C LEU A 183 -4.01 8.99 0.01
N VAL A 184 -2.77 9.34 0.39
CA VAL A 184 -2.22 10.68 0.20
C VAL A 184 -2.08 11.02 -1.29
N GLY A 185 -1.58 10.10 -2.11
CA GLY A 185 -1.51 10.30 -3.56
C GLY A 185 -2.89 10.51 -4.20
N ARG A 186 -3.90 9.77 -3.74
CA ARG A 186 -5.31 9.97 -4.15
C ARG A 186 -5.87 11.31 -3.69
N SER A 187 -5.59 11.74 -2.46
CA SER A 187 -6.06 13.04 -1.96
C SER A 187 -5.40 14.21 -2.68
N TRP A 188 -4.18 14.03 -3.19
CA TRP A 188 -3.52 14.99 -4.08
C TRP A 188 -4.13 15.03 -5.49
N GLY A 189 -5.00 14.09 -5.84
CA GLY A 189 -5.60 13.97 -7.17
C GLY A 189 -4.66 13.39 -8.22
N ILE A 190 -3.75 12.49 -7.83
CA ILE A 190 -2.95 11.72 -8.80
C ILE A 190 -3.85 10.65 -9.41
N GLU A 191 -4.24 10.87 -10.66
CA GLU A 191 -5.04 9.93 -11.43
C GLU A 191 -4.16 8.89 -12.12
N ARG A 192 -4.65 7.65 -12.20
CA ARG A 192 -3.96 6.57 -12.91
C ARG A 192 -4.33 6.54 -14.39
N GLU A 193 -3.38 6.10 -15.20
CA GLU A 193 -3.60 5.98 -16.63
C GLU A 193 -4.33 4.67 -16.97
N GLU A 194 -5.66 4.70 -17.00
CA GLU A 194 -6.49 3.53 -17.33
C GLU A 194 -6.71 3.34 -18.83
N THR A 195 -6.66 4.42 -19.60
CA THR A 195 -7.08 4.39 -21.00
C THR A 195 -6.06 3.67 -21.87
N PRO A 196 -6.46 2.73 -22.76
CA PRO A 196 -5.53 2.10 -23.68
C PRO A 196 -4.99 3.12 -24.70
N VAL A 197 -3.76 2.93 -25.17
CA VAL A 197 -3.07 3.90 -26.04
C VAL A 197 -3.85 4.15 -27.35
N ILE A 198 -4.47 3.12 -27.90
CA ILE A 198 -5.30 3.22 -29.12
C ILE A 198 -6.52 4.13 -28.93
N GLU A 199 -7.14 4.12 -27.75
CA GLU A 199 -8.33 4.93 -27.49
C GLU A 199 -7.97 6.42 -27.37
N ARG A 200 -6.79 6.73 -26.82
CA ARG A 200 -6.28 8.11 -26.77
C ARG A 200 -6.04 8.68 -28.16
N TYR A 201 -5.50 7.86 -29.05
CA TYR A 201 -5.34 8.22 -30.46
C TYR A 201 -6.69 8.51 -31.12
N LEU A 202 -7.69 7.64 -30.92
CA LEU A 202 -9.03 7.83 -31.47
C LEU A 202 -9.71 9.09 -30.93
N ARG A 203 -9.47 9.43 -29.65
CA ARG A 203 -9.95 10.66 -29.02
C ARG A 203 -9.14 11.91 -29.39
N SER A 204 -8.03 11.75 -30.12
CA SER A 204 -7.08 12.83 -30.43
C SER A 204 -6.62 13.59 -29.17
N GLU A 205 -6.34 12.86 -28.09
CA GLU A 205 -5.89 13.43 -26.82
C GLU A 205 -4.45 13.97 -26.94
N PRO A 206 -4.16 15.18 -26.43
CA PRO A 206 -2.80 15.71 -26.45
C PRO A 206 -1.87 14.93 -25.50
N LEU A 207 -0.62 14.72 -25.93
CA LEU A 207 0.39 13.94 -25.20
C LEU A 207 0.64 14.46 -23.77
N GLY A 208 0.49 15.78 -23.55
CA GLY A 208 0.63 16.39 -22.24
C GLY A 208 -0.31 15.82 -21.17
N VAL A 209 -1.51 15.38 -21.53
CA VAL A 209 -2.45 14.80 -20.56
C VAL A 209 -1.94 13.44 -20.06
N THR A 210 -1.35 12.65 -20.95
CA THR A 210 -0.67 11.39 -20.57
C THR A 210 0.55 11.65 -19.67
N LEU A 211 1.20 12.82 -19.78
CA LEU A 211 2.29 13.24 -18.88
C LEU A 211 1.82 13.53 -17.45
N GLY A 212 0.57 13.97 -17.28
CA GLY A 212 0.01 14.27 -15.97
C GLY A 212 -0.66 13.12 -15.23
N LYS A 213 -0.81 11.96 -15.88
CA LYS A 213 -1.38 10.75 -15.29
C LYS A 213 -0.27 9.83 -14.79
N LEU A 214 -0.56 9.07 -13.75
CA LEU A 214 0.33 8.06 -13.18
C LEU A 214 0.45 6.86 -14.13
N ARG A 215 1.68 6.59 -14.55
CA ARG A 215 2.02 5.52 -15.50
C ARG A 215 2.72 4.40 -14.78
N TYR A 216 2.12 3.23 -14.79
CA TYR A 216 2.67 1.96 -14.31
C TYR A 216 1.94 0.83 -15.02
N PHE A 217 2.46 -0.40 -14.97
CA PHE A 217 1.75 -1.56 -15.50
C PHE A 217 0.47 -1.85 -14.70
N ASN A 218 -0.64 -1.22 -15.08
CA ASN A 218 -1.96 -1.58 -14.61
C ASN A 218 -2.52 -2.69 -15.50
N ASN A 219 -3.06 -3.72 -14.87
CA ASN A 219 -3.72 -4.78 -15.60
C ASN A 219 -5.17 -4.34 -15.85
N SER A 220 -5.53 -4.07 -17.10
CA SER A 220 -6.90 -3.62 -17.44
C SER A 220 -7.98 -4.64 -17.06
N LEU A 221 -7.59 -5.90 -16.85
CA LEU A 221 -8.46 -6.99 -16.41
C LEU A 221 -8.33 -7.28 -14.89
N GLU A 222 -7.98 -6.28 -14.08
CA GLU A 222 -7.75 -6.44 -12.63
C GLU A 222 -8.94 -7.03 -11.87
N ARG A 223 -10.15 -6.58 -12.24
CA ARG A 223 -11.43 -6.98 -11.63
C ARG A 223 -12.47 -7.10 -12.73
N LEU A 224 -12.73 -8.33 -13.17
CA LEU A 224 -13.86 -8.64 -14.03
C LEU A 224 -14.65 -9.77 -13.39
N ASP A 225 -15.97 -9.60 -13.28
CA ASP A 225 -16.90 -10.59 -12.73
C ASP A 225 -16.51 -11.14 -11.34
N GLY A 226 -15.99 -10.28 -10.47
CA GLY A 226 -15.56 -10.66 -9.11
C GLY A 226 -14.28 -11.51 -9.05
N ILE A 227 -13.62 -11.73 -10.19
CA ILE A 227 -12.34 -12.43 -10.27
C ILE A 227 -11.22 -11.40 -10.17
N GLU A 228 -10.45 -11.48 -9.08
CA GLU A 228 -9.25 -10.68 -8.88
C GLU A 228 -7.99 -11.50 -9.12
N ARG A 229 -7.12 -10.99 -9.98
CA ARG A 229 -5.81 -11.60 -10.16
C ARG A 229 -4.81 -11.07 -9.13
N ILE A 230 -4.41 -11.93 -8.20
CA ILE A 230 -3.32 -11.64 -7.28
C ILE A 230 -2.01 -11.53 -8.09
N SER A 231 -1.54 -10.29 -8.25
CA SER A 231 -0.32 -9.96 -8.98
C SER A 231 0.75 -9.44 -8.00
N ARG A 232 2.01 -9.46 -8.44
CA ARG A 232 3.11 -8.89 -7.64
C ARG A 232 2.91 -7.38 -7.41
N ALA A 233 3.51 -6.85 -6.35
CA ALA A 233 3.40 -5.44 -5.96
C ALA A 233 3.71 -4.42 -7.07
N ASN A 234 4.52 -4.79 -8.07
CA ASN A 234 4.87 -3.93 -9.22
C ASN A 234 3.66 -3.56 -10.09
N PHE A 235 2.56 -4.32 -10.00
CA PHE A 235 1.32 -4.09 -10.76
C PHE A 235 0.21 -3.45 -9.91
N SER A 236 0.45 -3.20 -8.62
CA SER A 236 -0.56 -2.64 -7.73
C SER A 236 -0.64 -1.13 -7.87
N GLU A 237 -1.87 -0.60 -7.94
CA GLU A 237 -2.14 0.82 -7.90
C GLU A 237 -1.64 1.47 -6.60
N SER A 238 -1.86 0.84 -5.45
CA SER A 238 -1.44 1.41 -4.16
C SER A 238 0.08 1.53 -4.08
N SER A 239 0.78 0.57 -4.67
CA SER A 239 2.23 0.62 -4.80
C SER A 239 2.67 1.78 -5.69
N ALA A 240 2.10 1.91 -6.89
CA ALA A 240 2.44 2.96 -7.86
C ALA A 240 2.19 4.37 -7.31
N LEU A 241 1.07 4.59 -6.63
CA LEU A 241 0.78 5.86 -5.97
C LEU A 241 1.78 6.17 -4.85
N ALA A 242 2.11 5.17 -4.02
CA ALA A 242 3.10 5.34 -2.97
C ALA A 242 4.51 5.65 -3.53
N LEU A 243 4.89 5.02 -4.65
CA LEU A 243 6.12 5.35 -5.37
C LEU A 243 6.12 6.82 -5.82
N ALA A 244 5.04 7.28 -6.46
CA ALA A 244 4.93 8.66 -6.92
C ALA A 244 5.04 9.68 -5.78
N VAL A 245 4.34 9.46 -4.66
CA VAL A 245 4.42 10.32 -3.47
C VAL A 245 5.84 10.37 -2.92
N ARG A 246 6.52 9.22 -2.81
CA ARG A 246 7.92 9.17 -2.38
C ARG A 246 8.83 9.91 -3.35
N SER A 247 8.64 9.74 -4.66
CA SER A 247 9.44 10.42 -5.68
C SER A 247 9.30 11.94 -5.62
N VAL A 248 8.09 12.47 -5.38
CA VAL A 248 7.87 13.92 -5.17
C VAL A 248 8.69 14.43 -3.97
N VAL A 249 8.64 13.73 -2.83
CA VAL A 249 9.44 14.07 -1.65
C VAL A 249 10.94 13.97 -1.95
N GLY A 250 11.37 12.96 -2.71
CA GLY A 250 12.75 12.79 -3.14
C GLY A 250 13.26 13.95 -3.99
N VAL A 251 12.46 14.44 -4.95
CA VAL A 251 12.82 15.62 -5.75
C VAL A 251 12.88 16.89 -4.90
N LEU A 252 11.90 17.10 -4.01
CA LEU A 252 11.93 18.23 -3.08
C LEU A 252 13.20 18.24 -2.24
N TYR A 253 13.61 17.07 -1.74
CA TYR A 253 14.85 16.93 -0.97
C TYR A 253 16.10 17.20 -1.81
N ALA A 254 16.10 16.80 -3.08
CA ALA A 254 17.20 17.08 -4.01
C ALA A 254 17.34 18.57 -4.34
N ILE A 255 16.25 19.34 -4.28
CA ILE A 255 16.25 20.80 -4.43
C ILE A 255 16.74 21.47 -3.15
N ASP A 256 16.02 21.25 -2.03
CA ASP A 256 16.38 21.78 -0.72
C ASP A 256 15.83 20.86 0.40
N PRO A 257 16.69 20.34 1.28
CA PRO A 257 16.28 19.57 2.44
C PRO A 257 15.25 20.27 3.35
N LYS A 258 15.31 21.60 3.47
CA LYS A 258 14.38 22.36 4.33
C LYS A 258 12.95 22.34 3.77
N LEU A 259 12.81 22.57 2.46
CA LEU A 259 11.52 22.50 1.78
C LEU A 259 10.90 21.10 1.90
N ALA A 260 11.72 20.06 1.80
CA ALA A 260 11.25 18.69 2.00
C ALA A 260 10.73 18.48 3.44
N HIS A 261 11.43 19.00 4.45
CA HIS A 261 10.98 18.92 5.84
C HIS A 261 9.62 19.61 6.06
N ASP A 262 9.47 20.83 5.54
CA ASP A 262 8.22 21.60 5.65
C ASP A 262 7.07 20.93 4.89
N PHE A 263 7.36 20.34 3.74
CA PHE A 263 6.38 19.60 2.96
C PHE A 263 5.91 18.34 3.71
N ILE A 264 6.85 17.56 4.28
CA ILE A 264 6.55 16.36 5.07
C ILE A 264 5.74 16.73 6.31
N SER A 265 6.08 17.84 6.99
CA SER A 265 5.35 18.26 8.18
C SER A 265 3.89 18.64 7.86
N LYS A 266 3.68 19.35 6.74
CA LYS A 266 2.35 19.76 6.27
C LYS A 266 1.47 18.61 5.77
N HIS A 267 2.04 17.64 5.03
CA HIS A 267 1.23 16.60 4.36
C HIS A 267 1.26 15.23 5.06
N ILE A 268 2.35 14.88 5.73
CA ILE A 268 2.55 13.53 6.28
C ILE A 268 2.32 13.54 7.79
N THR A 269 3.02 14.39 8.56
CA THR A 269 2.95 14.36 10.03
C THR A 269 1.79 15.18 10.61
N SER A 270 1.12 15.99 9.80
CA SER A 270 -0.12 16.71 10.17
C SER A 270 -1.31 15.79 10.45
N ARG A 271 -1.25 14.53 10.01
CA ARG A 271 -2.31 13.54 10.23
C ARG A 271 -2.41 13.14 11.70
N LYS A 272 -3.64 12.91 12.16
CA LYS A 272 -3.90 12.47 13.52
C LYS A 272 -3.63 10.98 13.66
N LEU A 273 -2.73 10.62 14.56
CA LEU A 273 -2.49 9.25 14.99
C LEU A 273 -2.56 9.17 16.51
N ASP A 274 -3.34 8.21 17.00
CA ASP A 274 -3.52 7.92 18.41
C ASP A 274 -2.61 6.76 18.82
N VAL A 275 -1.45 7.09 19.40
CA VAL A 275 -0.42 6.11 19.76
C VAL A 275 -0.90 5.19 20.88
N ALA A 276 -1.78 5.65 21.77
CA ALA A 276 -2.27 4.86 22.89
C ALA A 276 -3.00 3.59 22.44
N LYS A 277 -3.67 3.65 21.27
CA LYS A 277 -4.39 2.51 20.67
C LYS A 277 -3.47 1.47 20.02
N MET A 278 -2.18 1.76 19.90
CA MET A 278 -1.21 0.87 19.26
C MET A 278 -0.57 -0.12 20.24
N PHE A 279 -0.79 0.07 21.54
CA PHE A 279 -0.24 -0.79 22.57
C PHE A 279 -1.10 -2.03 22.77
N ALA A 280 -0.43 -3.17 22.90
CA ALA A 280 -0.99 -4.42 23.37
C ALA A 280 -0.04 -4.98 24.45
N PHE A 281 -0.51 -5.02 25.70
CA PHE A 281 0.27 -5.52 26.83
C PHE A 281 -0.15 -6.95 27.18
N GLU A 282 0.83 -7.83 27.37
CA GLU A 282 0.57 -9.21 27.80
C GLU A 282 0.43 -9.31 29.32
N GLN A 283 1.43 -8.84 30.07
CA GLN A 283 1.49 -8.90 31.53
C GLN A 283 1.82 -7.53 32.16
N PRO A 284 0.88 -6.56 32.12
CA PRO A 284 1.16 -5.18 32.47
C PRO A 284 1.58 -4.98 33.94
N THR A 285 1.09 -5.81 34.86
CA THR A 285 1.47 -5.71 36.28
C THR A 285 2.93 -6.10 36.53
N ARG A 286 3.44 -7.10 35.78
CA ARG A 286 4.82 -7.58 35.93
C ARG A 286 5.79 -6.58 35.29
N GLU A 287 5.41 -6.04 34.15
CA GLU A 287 6.13 -4.97 33.46
C GLU A 287 6.23 -3.71 34.31
N LEU A 288 5.11 -3.26 34.91
CA LEU A 288 5.11 -2.10 35.79
C LEU A 288 5.98 -2.30 37.04
N ALA A 289 5.98 -3.50 37.63
CA ALA A 289 6.85 -3.81 38.76
C ALA A 289 8.34 -3.75 38.39
N ARG A 290 8.70 -4.27 37.20
CA ARG A 290 10.06 -4.18 36.65
C ARG A 290 10.45 -2.74 36.36
N LEU A 291 9.53 -1.93 35.84
CA LEU A 291 9.73 -0.51 35.60
C LEU A 291 10.00 0.24 36.91
N CYS A 292 9.17 0.03 37.94
CA CYS A 292 9.36 0.68 39.24
C CYS A 292 10.72 0.30 39.85
N LEU A 293 11.11 -0.98 39.76
CA LEU A 293 12.42 -1.44 40.22
C LEU A 293 13.56 -0.75 39.46
N ARG A 294 13.45 -0.64 38.12
CA ARG A 294 14.46 0.00 37.27
C ARG A 294 14.66 1.48 37.61
N GLU A 295 13.58 2.20 37.85
CA GLU A 295 13.61 3.64 38.17
C GLU A 295 13.87 3.93 39.67
N GLY A 296 14.05 2.89 40.49
CA GLY A 296 14.28 3.04 41.94
C GLY A 296 13.04 3.46 42.73
N LEU A 297 11.84 3.25 42.17
CA LEU A 297 10.56 3.54 42.83
C LEU A 297 10.15 2.39 43.76
N GLN A 298 9.28 2.69 44.72
CA GLN A 298 8.69 1.65 45.58
C GLN A 298 7.86 0.67 44.74
N SER A 299 7.72 -0.57 45.22
CA SER A 299 6.94 -1.58 44.52
C SER A 299 5.49 -1.14 44.31
N PRO A 300 4.93 -1.30 43.10
CA PRO A 300 3.60 -0.81 42.80
C PRO A 300 2.54 -1.66 43.50
N VAL A 301 1.66 -1.03 44.28
CA VAL A 301 0.55 -1.67 45.00
C VAL A 301 -0.77 -1.16 44.44
N SER A 302 -1.62 -2.09 43.99
CA SER A 302 -2.97 -1.79 43.52
C SER A 302 -3.95 -1.69 44.69
N LYS A 303 -4.57 -0.52 44.88
CA LYS A 303 -5.57 -0.25 45.93
C LYS A 303 -6.93 0.05 45.29
N LEU A 304 -8.00 -0.43 45.91
CA LEU A 304 -9.37 -0.10 45.51
C LEU A 304 -9.68 1.33 45.97
N THR A 305 -10.02 2.21 45.04
CA THR A 305 -10.33 3.62 45.34
C THR A 305 -11.82 3.83 45.50
N ALA A 306 -12.62 3.22 44.63
CA ALA A 306 -14.08 3.26 44.71
C ALA A 306 -14.69 1.97 44.15
N GLU A 307 -15.88 1.64 44.62
CA GLU A 307 -16.64 0.52 44.07
C GLU A 307 -18.14 0.78 44.08
N SER A 308 -18.82 0.20 43.10
CA SER A 308 -20.28 0.22 43.02
C SER A 308 -20.81 -1.10 42.46
N GLY A 309 -21.96 -1.53 42.98
CA GLY A 309 -22.70 -2.67 42.43
C GLY A 309 -21.97 -4.01 42.49
N ARG A 310 -21.12 -4.27 43.52
CA ARG A 310 -20.29 -5.49 43.64
C ARG A 310 -21.04 -6.81 43.36
N LEU A 311 -22.27 -6.94 43.84
CA LEU A 311 -23.12 -8.13 43.68
C LEU A 311 -24.13 -8.00 42.53
N SER A 312 -23.89 -7.10 41.58
CA SER A 312 -24.72 -6.90 40.39
C SER A 312 -24.11 -7.61 39.17
N LYS A 313 -24.85 -7.64 38.05
CA LYS A 313 -24.35 -8.17 36.78
C LYS A 313 -23.25 -7.30 36.16
N ALA A 314 -23.25 -6.00 36.45
CA ALA A 314 -22.34 -5.00 35.90
C ALA A 314 -21.74 -4.15 37.03
N PRO A 315 -20.91 -4.75 37.91
CA PRO A 315 -20.19 -4.00 38.94
C PRO A 315 -19.18 -3.05 38.29
N VAL A 316 -18.81 -2.00 39.01
CA VAL A 316 -17.75 -1.08 38.61
C VAL A 316 -16.76 -0.99 39.76
N PHE A 317 -15.53 -1.45 39.51
CA PHE A 317 -14.41 -1.31 40.43
C PHE A 317 -13.42 -0.30 39.88
N ILE A 318 -13.07 0.70 40.67
CA ILE A 318 -12.03 1.68 40.35
C ILE A 318 -10.82 1.33 41.22
N VAL A 319 -9.69 1.10 40.56
CA VAL A 319 -8.44 0.69 41.19
C VAL A 319 -7.36 1.68 40.79
N GLY A 320 -6.63 2.20 41.77
CA GLY A 320 -5.43 2.99 41.58
C GLY A 320 -4.19 2.15 41.85
N VAL A 321 -3.14 2.30 41.05
CA VAL A 321 -1.81 1.73 41.33
C VAL A 321 -0.94 2.81 41.94
N PHE A 322 -0.46 2.56 43.16
CA PHE A 322 0.35 3.48 43.94
C PHE A 322 1.78 2.98 44.11
N SER A 323 2.75 3.88 44.00
CA SER A 323 4.12 3.67 44.45
C SER A 323 4.37 4.60 45.64
N GLY A 324 4.32 4.04 46.86
CA GLY A 324 4.25 4.83 48.09
C GLY A 324 2.97 5.65 48.17
N GLU A 325 3.11 6.98 48.09
CA GLU A 325 2.00 7.94 48.12
C GLU A 325 1.55 8.38 46.72
N GLU A 326 2.40 8.22 45.70
CA GLU A 326 2.11 8.68 44.34
C GLU A 326 1.23 7.67 43.59
N GLN A 327 0.16 8.17 42.96
CA GLN A 327 -0.69 7.36 42.08
C GLN A 327 -0.13 7.36 40.66
N LEU A 328 0.40 6.21 40.22
CA LEU A 328 0.96 6.04 38.88
C LEU A 328 -0.11 5.91 37.81
N GLY A 329 -1.20 5.21 38.13
CA GLY A 329 -2.25 4.90 37.17
C GLY A 329 -3.59 4.60 37.82
N GLU A 330 -4.64 4.70 37.03
CA GLU A 330 -6.02 4.41 37.43
C GLU A 330 -6.69 3.54 36.37
N GLY A 331 -7.51 2.61 36.81
CA GLY A 331 -8.27 1.73 35.92
C GLY A 331 -9.59 1.34 36.51
N PHE A 332 -10.62 1.34 35.66
CA PHE A 332 -11.95 0.85 36.00
C PHE A 332 -12.25 -0.45 35.27
N GLY A 333 -12.96 -1.38 35.90
CA GLY A 333 -13.32 -2.66 35.29
C GLY A 333 -14.53 -3.33 35.95
N ALA A 334 -15.09 -4.32 35.27
CA ALA A 334 -16.20 -5.13 35.80
C ALA A 334 -15.71 -6.24 36.75
N SER A 335 -14.40 -6.44 36.86
CA SER A 335 -13.80 -7.29 37.88
C SER A 335 -12.60 -6.61 38.52
N LEU A 336 -12.29 -6.99 39.76
CA LEU A 336 -11.08 -6.51 40.45
C LEU A 336 -9.81 -6.82 39.65
N LYS A 337 -9.75 -7.99 38.99
CA LYS A 337 -8.62 -8.39 38.14
C LYS A 337 -8.50 -7.50 36.91
N GLU A 338 -9.61 -7.20 36.26
CA GLU A 338 -9.66 -6.32 35.09
C GLU A 338 -9.30 -4.88 35.45
N ALA A 339 -9.89 -4.31 36.51
CA ALA A 339 -9.58 -2.97 36.98
C ALA A 339 -8.10 -2.83 37.34
N LYS A 340 -7.52 -3.83 38.02
CA LYS A 340 -6.08 -3.91 38.32
C LYS A 340 -5.23 -3.95 37.06
N ALA A 341 -5.59 -4.76 36.07
CA ALA A 341 -4.85 -4.84 34.81
C ALA A 341 -4.91 -3.51 34.05
N ARG A 342 -6.09 -2.88 33.96
CA ARG A 342 -6.29 -1.59 33.30
C ARG A 342 -5.53 -0.45 34.00
N ALA A 343 -5.49 -0.46 35.33
CA ALA A 343 -4.74 0.54 36.09
C ALA A 343 -3.23 0.41 35.85
N ALA A 344 -2.72 -0.82 35.71
CA ALA A 344 -1.34 -1.06 35.33
C ALA A 344 -1.05 -0.63 33.88
N THR A 345 -1.95 -0.90 32.92
CA THR A 345 -1.79 -0.43 31.54
C THR A 345 -1.82 1.08 31.43
N ASP A 346 -2.67 1.77 32.21
CA ASP A 346 -2.71 3.24 32.24
C ASP A 346 -1.38 3.83 32.74
N ALA A 347 -0.81 3.27 33.80
CA ALA A 347 0.51 3.66 34.30
C ALA A 347 1.61 3.47 33.23
N LEU A 348 1.61 2.32 32.53
CA LEU A 348 2.56 2.05 31.44
C LEU A 348 2.36 2.99 30.25
N LEU A 349 1.11 3.27 29.87
CA LEU A 349 0.80 4.22 28.80
C LEU A 349 1.27 5.63 29.14
N LYS A 350 1.05 6.10 30.37
CA LYS A 350 1.57 7.39 30.85
C LYS A 350 3.10 7.46 30.77
N TRP A 351 3.77 6.36 31.11
CA TRP A 351 5.23 6.27 30.98
C TRP A 351 5.71 6.32 29.53
N TYR A 352 5.17 5.46 28.66
CA TYR A 352 5.62 5.31 27.27
C TYR A 352 5.16 6.45 26.36
N CYS A 353 3.96 6.97 26.55
CA CYS A 353 3.39 8.07 25.78
C CYS A 353 3.73 9.45 26.37
N TYR A 354 4.73 9.52 27.26
CA TYR A 354 5.21 10.79 27.81
C TYR A 354 5.68 11.73 26.68
N GLN A 355 5.10 12.93 26.65
CA GLN A 355 5.48 13.97 25.71
C GLN A 355 6.18 15.10 26.48
N PRO A 356 7.48 15.34 26.27
CA PRO A 356 8.16 16.46 26.91
C PRO A 356 7.63 17.79 26.34
N ALA A 357 7.37 18.76 27.21
CA ALA A 357 7.15 20.14 26.75
C ALA A 357 8.46 20.66 26.14
N LEU A 358 8.46 20.92 24.84
CA LEU A 358 9.60 21.48 24.10
C LEU A 358 9.90 22.92 24.56
N LYS A 359 10.49 23.08 25.74
CA LYS A 359 11.05 24.36 26.19
C LYS A 359 12.42 24.54 25.53
N GLN A 360 12.63 25.71 24.91
CA GLN A 360 13.92 26.05 24.31
C GLN A 360 15.04 25.90 25.35
N GLY A 361 16.03 25.04 25.09
CA GLY A 361 17.19 24.81 25.95
C GLY A 361 17.15 23.54 26.82
N GLN A 362 16.07 22.77 26.85
CA GLN A 362 16.06 21.48 27.55
C GLN A 362 16.87 20.44 26.75
N LYS A 363 17.75 19.69 27.45
CA LYS A 363 18.49 18.58 26.82
C LYS A 363 17.49 17.55 26.27
N PRO A 364 17.74 16.96 25.08
CA PRO A 364 16.87 15.94 24.53
C PRO A 364 16.78 14.76 25.50
N LEU A 365 15.56 14.35 25.84
CA LEU A 365 15.33 13.19 26.69
C LEU A 365 15.59 11.93 25.86
N ILE A 366 16.56 11.13 26.29
CA ILE A 366 16.88 9.83 25.70
C ILE A 366 16.52 8.77 26.73
N ASP A 367 15.64 7.86 26.37
CA ASP A 367 15.21 6.77 27.25
C ASP A 367 16.27 5.67 27.33
N HIS A 368 16.25 4.91 28.42
CA HIS A 368 17.09 3.73 28.64
C HIS A 368 16.59 2.48 27.89
N GLY A 369 15.55 2.63 27.07
CA GLY A 369 14.95 1.58 26.27
C GLY A 369 13.74 0.92 26.92
N THR A 370 13.12 0.00 26.19
CA THR A 370 11.92 -0.72 26.62
C THR A 370 12.19 -1.60 27.84
N VAL A 371 11.17 -1.78 28.68
CA VAL A 371 11.27 -2.64 29.87
C VAL A 371 11.22 -4.10 29.42
N ILE A 372 12.20 -4.90 29.84
CA ILE A 372 12.29 -6.32 29.50
C ILE A 372 11.89 -7.16 30.71
N VAL A 373 10.86 -7.98 30.54
CA VAL A 373 10.11 -8.62 31.64
C VAL A 373 10.41 -10.09 31.79
#